data_AF-A0A5S9MKJ3-F1
#
_entry.id   AF-A0A5S9MKJ3-F1
#
_cell.length_a   1.000
_cell.length_b   1.000
_cell.length_c   1.000
_cell.angle_alpha   90.00
_cell.angle_beta   90.00
_cell.angle_gamma   90.00
#
_symmetry.space_group_name_H-M   'P 1'
#
loop_
_entity.id
_entity.type
_entity.pdbx_description
1 polymer ?
#
loop_
_entity_poly.entity_id
_entity_poly.type
_entity_poly.pdbx_seq_one_letter_code
_entity_poly.pdbx_strand_id
1 'polypeptide(L)'
;MKKTAKELMRRLKERQRQGTTIVMVTHDMELVDECADQVLLFHQGKHVYDGTPYDLFSNQELVDTYRLRAPLHYRYVAERKDVLTIAK
;
A
#
# COMPACT_ATOMS: atom_id res chain seq x y z
N MET A 1 20.06 -11.04 3.16
CA MET A 1 20.41 -9.99 2.18
C MET A 1 19.31 -8.91 2.04
N LYS A 2 18.91 -8.21 3.13
CA LYS A 2 17.87 -7.14 3.08
C LYS A 2 18.36 -5.76 3.58
N LYS A 3 19.68 -5.56 3.75
CA LYS A 3 20.20 -4.31 4.35
C LYS A 3 20.10 -3.10 3.42
N THR A 4 20.30 -3.27 2.11
CA THR A 4 20.46 -2.14 1.19
C THR A 4 19.14 -1.41 0.88
N ALA A 5 18.05 -2.13 0.58
CA ALA A 5 16.76 -1.51 0.24
C ALA A 5 16.17 -0.74 1.42
N LYS A 6 16.21 -1.31 2.63
CA LYS A 6 15.74 -0.65 3.84
C LYS A 6 16.56 0.60 4.18
N GLU A 7 17.87 0.53 3.99
CA GLU A 7 18.76 1.69 4.18
C GLU A 7 18.50 2.79 3.15
N LEU A 8 18.24 2.43 1.89
CA LEU A 8 17.84 3.39 0.86
C LEU A 8 16.53 4.09 1.25
N MET A 9 15.50 3.34 1.64
CA MET A 9 14.21 3.91 2.05
C MET A 9 14.34 4.82 3.27
N ARG A 10 15.18 4.46 4.25
CA ARG A 10 15.48 5.33 5.39
C ARG A 10 16.04 6.68 4.94
N ARG A 11 17.03 6.68 4.05
CA ARG A 11 17.62 7.92 3.51
C ARG A 11 16.64 8.73 2.69
N LEU A 12 15.80 8.08 1.89
CA LEU A 12 14.73 8.76 1.15
C LEU A 12 13.73 9.41 2.09
N LYS A 13 13.35 8.75 3.19
CA LYS A 13 12.47 9.30 4.22
C LYS A 13 13.11 10.50 4.95
N GLU A 14 14.42 10.47 5.19
CA GLU A 14 15.15 11.62 5.74
C GLU A 14 15.16 12.81 4.78
N ARG A 15 15.39 12.58 3.47
CA ARG A 15 15.28 13.63 2.44
C ARG A 15 13.87 14.19 2.34
N GLN A 16 12.86 13.33 2.44
CA GLN A 16 11.45 13.74 2.44
C GLN A 16 11.13 14.68 3.60
N ARG A 17 11.61 14.35 4.81
CA ARG A 17 11.50 15.23 5.99
C ARG A 17 12.25 16.56 5.86
N GLN A 18 13.27 16.63 5.00
CA GLN A 18 13.99 17.85 4.67
C GLN A 18 13.30 18.68 3.57
N GLY A 19 12.11 18.27 3.12
CA GLY A 19 11.30 19.01 2.14
C GLY A 19 11.43 18.52 0.70
N THR A 20 12.13 17.40 0.46
CA THR A 20 12.22 16.81 -0.89
C THR A 20 11.01 15.94 -1.19
N THR A 21 10.24 16.23 -2.24
CA THR A 21 9.18 15.32 -2.71
C THR A 21 9.78 14.05 -3.30
N ILE A 22 9.32 12.88 -2.86
CA ILE A 22 9.75 11.58 -3.36
C ILE A 22 8.59 10.91 -4.08
N VAL A 23 8.81 10.56 -5.36
CA VAL A 23 7.87 9.75 -6.14
C VAL A 23 8.51 8.38 -6.35
N MET A 24 7.81 7.33 -5.96
CA MET A 24 8.27 5.95 -6.06
C MET A 24 7.28 5.11 -6.87
N VAL A 25 7.80 4.34 -7.82
CA VAL A 25 7.03 3.34 -8.57
C VAL A 25 7.46 1.96 -8.08
N THR A 26 6.54 1.21 -7.46
CA THR A 26 6.82 -0.11 -6.90
C THR A 26 5.62 -1.05 -7.03
N HIS A 27 5.91 -2.35 -7.01
CA HIS A 27 4.91 -3.42 -6.89
C HIS A 27 4.88 -4.04 -5.48
N ASP A 28 5.76 -3.57 -4.58
CA ASP A 28 5.81 -4.01 -3.18
C ASP A 28 4.79 -3.21 -2.36
N MET A 29 3.62 -3.80 -2.10
CA MET A 29 2.52 -3.15 -1.40
C MET A 29 2.79 -2.98 0.09
N GLU A 30 3.62 -3.83 0.71
CA GLU A 30 4.05 -3.65 2.10
C GLU A 30 4.86 -2.35 2.21
N LEU A 31 5.72 -2.09 1.23
CA LEU A 31 6.49 -0.84 1.20
C LEU A 31 5.60 0.39 0.97
N VAL A 32 4.56 0.26 0.15
CA VAL A 32 3.57 1.33 -0.07
C VAL A 32 2.88 1.67 1.24
N ASP A 33 2.39 0.68 1.97
CA ASP A 33 1.72 0.89 3.25
C ASP A 33 2.67 1.45 4.34
N GLU A 34 3.93 1.02 4.38
CA GLU A 34 4.91 1.49 5.37
C GLU A 34 5.44 2.92 5.11
N CYS A 35 5.53 3.34 3.84
CA CYS A 35 6.32 4.51 3.46
C CYS A 35 5.58 5.59 2.66
N ALA A 36 4.47 5.29 1.99
CA ALA A 36 3.80 6.25 1.14
C ALA A 36 2.80 7.11 1.94
N ASP A 37 2.85 8.42 1.74
CA ASP A 37 1.84 9.35 2.26
C ASP A 37 0.58 9.34 1.36
N GLN A 38 0.76 9.08 0.06
CA GLN A 38 -0.26 9.11 -0.99
C GLN A 38 0.05 8.05 -2.05
N VAL A 39 -0.97 7.45 -2.64
CA VAL A 39 -0.88 6.42 -3.68
C VAL A 39 -1.65 6.88 -4.91
N LEU A 40 -0.96 6.84 -6.05
CA LEU A 40 -1.56 7.02 -7.37
C LEU A 40 -1.61 5.66 -8.07
N LEU A 41 -2.81 5.20 -8.41
CA LEU A 41 -2.99 3.96 -9.15
C LEU A 41 -3.26 4.24 -10.62
N PHE A 42 -2.54 3.52 -11.48
CA PHE A 42 -2.76 3.55 -12.91
C PHE A 42 -3.21 2.17 -13.39
N HIS A 43 -4.25 2.14 -14.20
CA HIS A 43 -4.76 0.93 -14.86
C HIS A 43 -5.01 1.24 -16.34
N GLN A 44 -4.42 0.44 -17.23
CA GLN A 44 -4.57 0.60 -18.70
C GLN A 44 -4.29 2.03 -19.18
N GLY A 45 -3.23 2.65 -18.66
CA GLY A 45 -2.83 4.02 -19.02
C GLY A 45 -3.73 5.13 -18.46
N LYS A 46 -4.72 4.80 -17.63
CA LYS A 46 -5.59 5.77 -16.96
C LYS A 46 -5.27 5.83 -15.47
N HIS A 47 -5.30 7.04 -14.93
CA HIS A 47 -5.32 7.26 -13.49
C HIS A 47 -6.68 6.83 -12.93
N VAL A 48 -6.70 5.92 -11.95
CA VAL A 48 -7.92 5.29 -11.43
C VAL A 48 -8.12 5.46 -9.93
N TYR A 49 -7.09 5.84 -9.19
CA TYR A 49 -7.19 6.11 -7.75
C TYR A 49 -6.11 7.09 -7.31
N ASP A 50 -6.51 8.02 -6.45
CA ASP A 50 -5.66 8.96 -5.74
C ASP A 50 -6.13 9.05 -4.28
N GLY A 51 -5.27 8.66 -3.33
CA GLY A 51 -5.61 8.72 -1.91
C GLY A 51 -4.57 8.07 -1.02
N THR A 52 -4.94 7.78 0.22
CA THR A 52 -4.03 7.17 1.20
C THR A 52 -3.86 5.67 0.94
N PRO A 53 -2.76 5.03 1.40
CA PRO A 53 -2.65 3.57 1.39
C PRO A 53 -3.76 2.88 2.19
N TYR A 54 -4.16 3.49 3.31
CA TYR A 54 -5.20 2.94 4.17
C TYR A 54 -6.55 2.82 3.46
N ASP A 55 -6.99 3.90 2.80
CA ASP A 55 -8.27 3.90 2.07
C ASP A 55 -8.25 2.94 0.87
N LEU A 56 -7.08 2.82 0.21
CA LEU A 56 -6.86 1.90 -0.89
C LEU A 56 -7.02 0.44 -0.43
N PHE A 57 -6.26 0.03 0.59
CA PHE A 57 -6.19 -1.37 1.01
C PHE A 57 -7.34 -1.81 1.94
N SER A 58 -8.03 -0.86 2.58
CA SER A 58 -9.26 -1.14 3.34
C SER A 58 -10.49 -1.33 2.45
N ASN A 59 -10.42 -0.92 1.19
CA ASN A 59 -11.49 -1.10 0.20
C ASN A 59 -11.28 -2.37 -0.63
N GLN A 60 -11.92 -3.46 -0.20
CA GLN A 60 -11.79 -4.77 -0.87
C GLN A 60 -12.25 -4.74 -2.34
N GLU A 61 -13.32 -4.01 -2.66
CA GLU A 61 -13.82 -3.90 -4.04
C GLU A 61 -12.76 -3.27 -4.95
N LEU A 62 -12.08 -2.24 -4.47
CA LEU A 62 -11.03 -1.56 -5.22
C LEU A 62 -9.80 -2.47 -5.40
N VAL A 63 -9.39 -3.15 -4.34
CA VAL A 63 -8.29 -4.14 -4.37
C VAL A 63 -8.57 -5.24 -5.39
N ASP A 64 -9.78 -5.80 -5.39
CA ASP A 64 -10.16 -6.89 -6.30
C ASP A 64 -10.29 -6.40 -7.74
N THR A 65 -10.96 -5.26 -7.96
CA THR A 65 -11.16 -4.64 -9.28
C THR A 65 -9.84 -4.42 -10.01
N TYR A 66 -8.85 -3.89 -9.30
CA TYR A 66 -7.54 -3.59 -9.89
C TYR A 66 -6.50 -4.68 -9.64
N ARG A 67 -6.91 -5.85 -9.12
CA ARG A 67 -6.07 -7.03 -8.88
C ARG A 67 -4.82 -6.72 -8.05
N LEU A 68 -4.97 -5.85 -7.06
CA LEU A 68 -3.91 -5.50 -6.14
C LEU A 68 -3.72 -6.64 -5.13
N ARG A 69 -2.47 -6.90 -4.75
CA ARG A 69 -2.18 -7.78 -3.61
C ARG A 69 -2.02 -6.91 -2.37
N ALA A 70 -3.08 -6.78 -1.58
CA ALA A 70 -3.02 -6.02 -0.34
C ALA A 70 -1.93 -6.57 0.62
N PRO A 71 -1.33 -5.71 1.46
CA PRO A 71 -0.40 -6.13 2.51
C PRO A 71 -1.01 -7.20 3.43
N LEU A 72 -0.15 -8.01 4.05
CA LEU A 72 -0.56 -9.19 4.81
C LEU A 72 -1.57 -8.86 5.91
N HIS A 73 -1.38 -7.73 6.59
CA HIS A 73 -2.24 -7.37 7.72
C HIS A 73 -3.65 -6.94 7.28
N TYR A 74 -3.83 -6.31 6.12
CA TYR A 74 -5.19 -6.06 5.57
C TYR A 74 -5.88 -7.37 5.19
N ARG A 75 -5.15 -8.27 4.54
CA ARG A 75 -5.68 -9.59 4.13
C ARG A 75 -6.13 -10.42 5.34
N TYR A 76 -5.33 -10.43 6.40
CA TYR A 76 -5.67 -11.13 7.64
C TYR A 76 -6.94 -10.57 8.30
N VAL A 77 -7.11 -9.24 8.29
CA VAL A 77 -8.32 -8.59 8.84
C VAL A 77 -9.55 -8.91 7.98
N ALA A 78 -9.41 -8.93 6.65
CA ALA A 78 -10.48 -9.30 5.73
C ALA A 78 -10.95 -10.75 5.97
N GLU A 79 -10.02 -11.70 6.07
CA GLU A 79 -10.31 -13.14 6.32
C GLU A 79 -10.97 -13.38 7.69
N ARG A 80 -10.73 -12.53 8.69
CA ARG A 80 -11.35 -12.68 10.02
C ARG A 80 -12.79 -12.19 10.13
N LYS A 81 -13.26 -11.35 9.20
CA LYS A 81 -14.70 -10.98 9.16
C LYS A 81 -15.57 -12.20 8.85
N ASP A 82 -15.04 -13.15 8.10
CA ASP A 82 -15.75 -14.40 7.76
C ASP A 82 -15.93 -15.28 9.00
N VAL A 83 -14.93 -15.36 9.90
CA VAL A 83 -14.98 -16.20 11.11
C VAL A 83 -15.97 -15.69 12.16
N LEU A 84 -16.18 -14.36 12.26
CA LEU A 84 -17.13 -13.80 13.22
C LEU A 84 -18.60 -13.97 12.78
N THR A 85 -18.84 -14.24 11.50
CA THR A 85 -20.19 -14.43 10.95
C THR A 85 -20.73 -15.84 11.24
N ILE A 86 -19.85 -16.84 11.42
CA ILE A 86 -20.23 -18.23 11.74
C ILE A 86 -20.49 -18.43 13.26
N ALA A 87 -20.14 -17.44 14.08
CA ALA A 87 -20.34 -17.48 15.53
C ALA A 87 -21.65 -16.81 16.00
N LYS A 88 -22.59 -16.55 15.07
CA LYS A 88 -23.95 -16.07 15.36
C LYS A 88 -24.99 -17.10 14.95
#